data_AF-A0A426GCF2-F1
#
_entry.id   AF-A0A426GCF2-F1
#
_cell.length_a   1.000
_cell.length_b   1.000
_cell.length_c   1.000
_cell.angle_alpha   90.00
_cell.angle_beta   90.00
_cell.angle_gamma   90.00
#
_symmetry.space_group_name_H-M   'P 1'
#
loop_
_entity.id
_entity.type
_entity.pdbx_description
1 polymer ?
#
loop_
_entity_poly.entity_id
_entity_poly.type
_entity_poly.pdbx_seq_one_letter_code
_entity_poly.pdbx_strand_id
1 'polypeptide(L)'
;VAPPDAAAATAVLNQVRMPRRSVMVLKGESLLNDASALLLFSAATAIHARGALDPPLVLQIGLAATGGIVLGIVLAHVFGWLTPHVTGTLGGNLL
;
A
#
# COMPACT_ATOMS: atom_id res chain seq x y z
N VAL A 1 -14.70 -10.59 -10.77
CA VAL A 1 -15.26 -9.38 -11.42
C VAL A 1 -14.88 -8.18 -10.57
N ALA A 2 -13.85 -7.46 -10.98
CA ALA A 2 -13.49 -6.07 -10.66
C ALA A 2 -12.33 -5.75 -11.61
N PRO A 3 -12.27 -4.57 -12.25
CA PRO A 3 -12.04 -3.34 -11.50
C PRO A 3 -12.75 -2.10 -12.09
N PRO A 4 -13.82 -1.57 -11.48
CA PRO A 4 -14.35 -0.27 -11.86
C PRO A 4 -13.65 0.88 -11.13
N ASP A 5 -13.29 0.74 -9.85
CA ASP A 5 -13.06 1.92 -9.01
C ASP A 5 -11.70 2.61 -9.24
N ALA A 6 -10.61 1.84 -9.37
CA ALA A 6 -9.28 2.44 -9.59
C ALA A 6 -9.10 2.96 -11.02
N ALA A 7 -9.64 2.26 -12.02
CA ALA A 7 -9.55 2.62 -13.44
C ALA A 7 -10.48 3.79 -13.81
N ALA A 8 -11.69 3.85 -13.24
CA ALA A 8 -12.61 4.97 -13.47
C ALA A 8 -12.10 6.26 -12.81
N ALA A 9 -11.55 6.19 -11.59
CA ALA A 9 -10.98 7.35 -10.92
C ALA A 9 -9.79 7.94 -11.70
N THR A 10 -8.93 7.10 -12.29
CA THR A 10 -7.81 7.57 -13.12
C THR A 10 -8.27 8.19 -14.45
N ALA A 11 -9.35 7.67 -15.05
CA ALA A 11 -9.92 8.25 -16.27
C ALA A 11 -10.55 9.64 -16.04
N VAL A 12 -11.23 9.84 -14.90
CA VAL A 12 -11.82 11.14 -14.50
C VAL A 12 -10.74 12.14 -14.10
N LEU A 13 -9.72 11.71 -13.35
CA LEU A 13 -8.61 12.58 -12.94
C LEU A 13 -7.73 13.05 -14.11
N ASN A 14 -7.73 12.34 -15.24
CA ASN A 14 -7.09 12.81 -16.48
C ASN A 14 -7.87 13.93 -17.18
N GLN A 15 -9.16 14.10 -16.88
CA GLN A 15 -10.01 15.16 -17.46
C GLN A 15 -9.91 16.47 -16.67
N VAL A 16 -9.52 16.40 -15.39
CA VAL A 16 -9.25 17.57 -14.54
C VAL A 16 -7.74 17.81 -14.55
N ARG A 17 -7.26 19.00 -14.94
CA ARG A 17 -5.84 19.37 -14.85
C ARG A 17 -5.41 19.52 -13.40
N MET A 18 -5.29 18.41 -12.67
CA MET A 18 -4.82 18.39 -11.28
C MET A 18 -3.28 18.45 -11.24
N PRO A 19 -2.70 19.28 -10.34
CA PRO A 19 -1.26 19.31 -10.13
C PRO A 19 -0.72 17.91 -9.77
N ARG A 20 0.47 17.56 -10.31
CA ARG A 20 1.12 16.25 -10.08
C ARG A 20 1.24 15.88 -8.59
N ARG A 21 1.45 16.87 -7.72
CA ARG A 21 1.53 16.69 -6.26
C ARG A 21 0.20 16.21 -5.68
N SER A 22 -0.93 16.79 -6.11
CA SER A 22 -2.25 16.41 -5.63
C SER A 22 -2.60 14.98 -6.04
N VAL A 23 -2.26 14.58 -7.27
CA VAL A 23 -2.45 13.20 -7.75
C VAL A 23 -1.62 12.21 -6.94
N MET A 24 -0.37 12.55 -6.61
CA MET A 24 0.49 11.70 -5.76
C MET A 24 -0.05 11.56 -4.33
N VAL A 25 -0.59 12.63 -3.75
CA VAL A 25 -1.21 12.59 -2.41
C VAL A 25 -2.47 11.71 -2.43
N LEU A 26 -3.39 11.94 -3.37
CA LEU A 26 -4.61 11.13 -3.49
C LEU A 26 -4.28 9.65 -3.69
N LYS A 27 -3.27 9.34 -4.50
CA LYS A 27 -2.83 7.96 -4.71
C LYS A 27 -2.26 7.35 -3.43
N GLY A 28 -1.49 8.12 -2.66
CA GLY A 28 -1.02 7.71 -1.33
C GLY A 28 -2.17 7.44 -0.36
N GLU A 29 -3.15 8.34 -0.29
CA GLU A 29 -4.34 8.18 0.56
C GLU A 29 -5.16 6.95 0.18
N SER A 30 -5.37 6.71 -1.12
CA SER A 30 -6.10 5.54 -1.60
C SER A 30 -5.37 4.23 -1.29
N LEU A 31 -4.04 4.19 -1.43
CA LEU A 31 -3.24 3.02 -1.07
C LEU A 31 -3.30 2.73 0.43
N LEU A 32 -3.22 3.76 1.27
CA LEU A 32 -3.36 3.61 2.72
C LEU A 32 -4.75 3.11 3.09
N ASN A 33 -5.79 3.64 2.43
CA ASN A 33 -7.17 3.22 2.63
C ASN A 33 -7.36 1.73 2.30
N ASP A 34 -6.86 1.27 1.15
CA ASP A 34 -6.96 -0.14 0.74
C ASP A 34 -6.28 -1.08 1.74
N ALA A 35 -5.06 -0.73 2.19
CA ALA A 35 -4.35 -1.50 3.20
C ALA A 35 -5.11 -1.56 4.54
N SER A 36 -5.68 -0.45 4.98
CA SER A 36 -6.45 -0.39 6.21
C SER A 36 -7.76 -1.20 6.14
N ALA A 37 -8.46 -1.14 5.01
CA ALA A 37 -9.68 -1.90 4.77
C ALA A 37 -9.39 -3.41 4.80
N LEU A 38 -8.32 -3.85 4.14
CA LEU A 38 -7.90 -5.25 4.14
C LEU A 38 -7.50 -5.73 5.54
N LEU A 39 -6.79 -4.91 6.31
CA LEU A 39 -6.39 -5.23 7.69
C LEU A 39 -7.61 -5.36 8.60
N LEU A 40 -8.55 -4.43 8.53
CA LEU A 40 -9.81 -4.48 9.29
C LEU A 40 -10.67 -5.68 8.90
N PHE A 41 -10.76 -5.99 7.60
CA PHE A 41 -11.48 -7.17 7.12
C PHE A 41 -10.84 -8.47 7.61
N SER A 42 -9.50 -8.56 7.58
CA SER A 42 -8.77 -9.70 8.09
C SER A 42 -8.94 -9.87 9.61
N ALA A 43 -8.95 -8.75 10.35
CA ALA A 43 -9.27 -8.76 11.77
C ALA A 43 -10.70 -9.25 12.03
N ALA A 44 -11.69 -8.71 11.31
CA ALA A 44 -13.09 -9.09 11.44
C ALA A 44 -13.33 -10.58 11.14
N THR A 45 -12.71 -11.11 10.09
CA THR A 45 -12.81 -12.54 9.75
C THR A 45 -12.15 -13.43 10.80
N ALA A 46 -10.99 -13.02 11.35
CA ALA A 46 -10.32 -13.76 12.43
C ALA A 46 -11.15 -13.78 13.73
N ILE A 47 -11.79 -12.67 14.08
CA ILE A 47 -12.71 -12.56 15.21
C ILE A 47 -13.92 -13.48 14.98
N HIS A 48 -14.53 -13.40 13.79
CA HIS A 48 -15.69 -14.21 13.44
C HIS A 48 -15.37 -15.72 13.53
N ALA A 49 -14.21 -16.15 13.04
CA ALA A 49 -13.79 -17.55 13.09
C ALA A 49 -13.57 -18.07 14.52
N ARG A 50 -13.15 -17.21 15.45
CA ARG A 50 -12.94 -17.55 16.86
C ARG A 50 -14.20 -17.39 17.71
N GLY A 51 -15.18 -16.62 17.23
CA GLY A 51 -16.43 -16.30 17.94
C GLY A 51 -16.27 -15.26 19.06
N ALA A 52 -15.05 -14.81 19.35
CA ALA A 52 -14.76 -13.83 20.39
C ALA A 52 -13.49 -13.02 20.09
N LEU A 53 -13.38 -11.89 20.79
CA LEU A 53 -12.20 -11.04 20.84
C LEU A 53 -11.31 -11.48 22.00
N ASP A 54 -10.26 -12.24 21.71
CA ASP A 54 -9.33 -12.74 22.73
C ASP A 54 -8.03 -11.90 22.78
N PRO A 55 -7.41 -11.72 23.96
CA PRO A 55 -6.12 -11.03 24.09
C PRO A 55 -5.00 -11.50 23.13
N PRO A 56 -4.77 -12.82 22.90
CA PRO A 56 -3.77 -13.28 21.95
C PRO A 56 -4.09 -12.88 20.50
N LEU A 57 -5.37 -12.81 20.12
CA LEU A 57 -5.78 -12.37 18.79
C LEU A 57 -5.47 -10.88 18.61
N VAL A 58 -5.80 -10.06 19.60
CA VAL A 58 -5.49 -8.62 19.58
C VAL A 58 -3.99 -8.39 19.46
N LEU A 59 -3.18 -9.13 20.23
CA LEU A 59 -1.72 -9.07 20.15
C LEU A 59 -1.22 -9.49 18.76
N GLN A 60 -1.76 -10.58 18.19
CA GLN A 60 -1.39 -11.05 16.86
C GLN A 60 -1.68 -10.00 15.78
N ILE A 61 -2.88 -9.40 15.80
CA ILE A 61 -3.27 -8.35 14.85
C ILE A 61 -2.37 -7.12 15.02
N GLY A 62 -2.09 -6.71 16.26
CA GLY A 62 -1.17 -5.60 16.55
C GLY A 62 0.23 -5.85 16.02
N LEU A 63 0.79 -7.03 16.27
CA LEU A 63 2.11 -7.42 15.75
C LEU A 63 2.13 -7.50 14.22
N ALA A 64 1.08 -8.03 13.60
CA ALA A 64 0.97 -8.08 12.14
C ALA A 64 0.92 -6.68 11.53
N ALA A 65 0.16 -5.76 12.14
CA ALA A 65 0.07 -4.37 11.70
C ALA A 65 1.42 -3.65 11.81
N THR A 66 2.05 -3.69 13.00
CA THR A 66 3.35 -3.06 13.22
C THR A 66 4.44 -3.70 12.37
N GLY A 67 4.45 -5.03 12.25
CA GLY A 67 5.39 -5.77 11.40
C GLY A 67 5.26 -5.40 9.93
N GLY A 68 4.03 -5.26 9.42
CA GLY A 68 3.77 -4.79 8.06
C GLY A 68 4.30 -3.38 7.81
N ILE A 69 4.11 -2.45 8.76
CA ILE A 69 4.64 -1.08 8.68
C ILE A 69 6.17 -1.09 8.63
N VAL A 70 6.81 -1.79 9.57
CA VAL A 70 8.28 -1.89 9.63
C VAL A 70 8.83 -2.50 8.35
N LEU A 71 8.25 -3.60 7.89
CA LEU A 71 8.67 -4.26 6.65
C LEU A 71 8.50 -3.33 5.44
N GLY A 72 7.38 -2.61 5.35
CA GLY A 72 7.13 -1.64 4.29
C GLY A 72 8.18 -0.52 4.24
N ILE A 73 8.56 0.02 5.40
CA ILE A 73 9.61 1.05 5.52
C ILE A 73 10.97 0.50 5.09
N VAL A 74 11.33 -0.70 5.56
CA VAL A 74 12.60 -1.35 5.20
C VAL A 74 12.66 -1.58 3.70
N LEU A 75 11.61 -2.13 3.09
CA LEU A 75 11.54 -2.34 1.65
C LEU A 75 11.63 -1.01 0.89
N ALA A 76 10.90 0.02 1.31
CA ALA A 76 10.98 1.34 0.67
C ALA A 76 12.41 1.90 0.68
N HIS A 77 13.13 1.75 1.81
CA HIS A 77 14.52 2.19 1.93
C HIS A 77 15.46 1.36 1.05
N VAL A 78 15.31 0.04 1.06
CA VAL A 78 16.10 -0.89 0.23
C VAL A 78 15.89 -0.61 -1.26
N PHE A 79 14.64 -0.40 -1.70
CA PHE A 79 14.35 -0.03 -3.09
C PHE A 79 14.93 1.35 -3.43
N GLY A 80 14.81 2.34 -2.54
CA GLY A 80 15.42 3.66 -2.73
C GLY A 80 16.94 3.59 -2.89
N TRP A 81 17.60 2.68 -2.17
CA TRP A 81 19.04 2.43 -2.27
C TRP A 81 19.41 1.62 -3.54
N LEU A 82 18.64 0.60 -3.91
CA LEU A 82 18.90 -0.26 -5.08
C LEU A 82 18.66 0.46 -6.41
N THR A 83 17.64 1.30 -6.49
CA THR A 83 17.22 1.97 -7.74
C THR A 83 18.41 2.69 -8.44
N PRO A 84 19.19 3.55 -7.77
CA PRO A 84 20.34 4.20 -8.42
C PRO A 84 21.44 3.21 -8.87
N HIS A 85 21.64 2.09 -8.16
CA HIS A 85 22.65 1.09 -8.52
C HIS A 85 22.25 0.26 -9.76
N VAL A 86 20.95 0.00 -9.93
CA VAL A 86 20.43 -0.78 -11.07
C VAL A 86 20.19 0.11 -12.30
N THR A 87 19.78 1.36 -12.11
CA THR A 87 19.61 2.30 -13.23
C THR A 87 20.97 2.72 -13.82
N GLY A 88 22.04 2.72 -13.02
CA GLY A 88 23.40 2.98 -13.50
C GLY A 88 23.95 1.93 -14.47
N THR A 89 23.45 0.69 -14.45
CA THR A 89 23.96 -0.40 -15.32
C THR A 89 23.18 -0.58 -16.63
N LEU A 90 21.92 -0.11 -16.72
CA LEU A 90 21.11 -0.17 -17.95
C LEU A 90 21.08 1.16 -18.73
N GLY A 91 21.28 2.30 -18.08
CA GLY A 91 21.26 3.62 -18.74
C GLY A 91 22.62 4.12 -19.26
N GLY A 92 23.73 3.54 -18.81
CA GLY A 92 25.08 4.06 -19.05
C GLY A 92 25.77 3.61 -20.34
N ASN A 93 25.16 2.73 -21.15
CA ASN A 93 25.82 2.12 -22.32
C ASN A 93 25.09 2.38 -23.66
N LEU A 94 24.15 3.34 -23.69
CA LEU A 94 23.36 3.70 -24.89
C LEU A 94 23.34 5.21 -25.17
N LEU A 95 24.36 5.96 -24.71
CA LEU A 95 24.64 7.32 -25.17
C LEU A 95 26.10 7.43 -25.64
#